data_AF-A0A1F8T0B9-F1
#
_entry.id   AF-A0A1F8T0B9-F1
#
_cell.length_a   1.000
_cell.length_b   1.000
_cell.length_c   1.000
_cell.angle_alpha   90.00
_cell.angle_beta   90.00
_cell.angle_gamma   90.00
#
_symmetry.space_group_name_H-M   'P 1'
#
loop_
_entity.id
_entity.type
_entity.pdbx_description
1 polymer ?
#
loop_
_entity_poly.entity_id
_entity_poly.type
_entity_poly.pdbx_seq_one_letter_code
_entity_poly.pdbx_strand_id
1 'polypeptide(L)' 'MNTKVYKALAPRGMIVIHTVTRRESEGSAWAGLWLYAATSSGGAYDFGEYKTMLESAGFIKALDVNQGPIRAEKPLN' A
#
# COMPACT_ATOMS: atom_id res chain seq x y z
N MET A 1 -5.58 15.58 -4.00
CA MET A 1 -4.77 14.35 -4.05
C MET A 1 -4.68 13.88 -5.50
N ASN A 2 -3.48 13.70 -6.06
CA ASN A 2 -3.28 13.42 -7.49
C ASN A 2 -3.07 11.91 -7.73
N THR A 3 -4.14 11.12 -7.67
CA THR A 3 -4.08 9.64 -7.76
C THR A 3 -4.08 9.17 -9.22
N LYS A 4 -2.94 9.40 -9.91
CA LYS A 4 -2.73 9.03 -11.33
C LYS A 4 -3.09 7.57 -11.63
N VAL A 5 -2.76 6.64 -10.73
CA VAL A 5 -3.07 5.21 -10.88
C VAL A 5 -4.57 4.94 -10.84
N TYR A 6 -5.31 5.56 -9.91
CA TYR A 6 -6.78 5.41 -9.83
C TYR A 6 -7.49 5.90 -11.10
N LYS A 7 -7.00 7.00 -11.68
CA LYS A 7 -7.53 7.54 -12.94
C LYS A 7 -7.22 6.65 -14.15
N ALA A 8 -6.06 5.99 -14.16
CA ALA A 8 -5.64 5.11 -15.26
C ALA A 8 -6.31 3.71 -15.24
N LEU A 9 -6.75 3.24 -14.06
CA LEU A 9 -7.43 1.95 -13.93
C LEU A 9 -8.84 1.98 -14.51
N ALA A 10 -9.19 0.94 -15.28
CA ALA A 10 -10.56 0.69 -15.69
C ALA A 10 -11.45 0.41 -14.46
N PRO A 11 -12.78 0.65 -14.54
CA PRO A 11 -13.71 0.23 -13.49
C PRO A 11 -13.52 -1.27 -13.16
N ARG A 12 -13.52 -1.61 -11.87
CA ARG A 12 -13.19 -2.96 -11.35
C ARG A 12 -11.75 -3.44 -11.56
N GLY A 13 -10.87 -2.57 -12.05
CA GLY A 13 -9.44 -2.83 -12.10
C GLY A 13 -8.85 -3.00 -10.70
N MET A 14 -7.83 -3.85 -10.57
CA MET A 14 -7.15 -4.09 -9.30
C MET A 14 -5.72 -3.54 -9.31
N ILE A 15 -5.32 -3.01 -8.17
CA ILE A 15 -3.92 -2.71 -7.85
C ILE A 15 -3.38 -3.77 -6.89
N VAL A 16 -2.11 -4.15 -7.10
CA VAL A 16 -1.34 -4.98 -6.18
C VAL A 16 -0.10 -4.18 -5.77
N ILE A 17 0.03 -3.90 -4.48
CA ILE A 17 1.17 -3.21 -3.89
C ILE A 17 2.07 -4.26 -3.24
N HIS A 18 3.27 -4.45 -3.78
CA HIS A 18 4.28 -5.28 -3.16
C HIS A 18 5.25 -4.38 -2.39
N THR A 19 5.23 -4.47 -1.07
CA THR A 19 6.00 -3.61 -0.16
C THR A 19 6.47 -4.42 1.05
N VAL A 20 7.57 -3.99 1.66
CA VAL A 20 7.93 -4.44 3.00
C VAL A 20 6.99 -3.74 3.97
N THR A 21 6.01 -4.47 4.52
CA THR A 21 5.11 -3.92 5.53
C THR A 21 5.79 -3.95 6.89
N ARG A 22 5.61 -2.88 7.67
CA ARG A 22 6.04 -2.89 9.07
C ARG A 22 5.14 -3.87 9.81
N ARG A 23 5.65 -5.06 10.09
CA ARG A 23 5.04 -6.00 11.06
C ARG A 23 5.85 -5.95 12.34
N GLU A 24 5.21 -6.13 13.49
CA GLU A 24 5.95 -6.22 14.75
C GLU A 24 6.69 -7.58 14.80
N SER A 25 7.85 -7.63 14.16
CA SER A 25 8.85 -8.68 14.27
C SER A 25 10.23 -8.03 14.18
N GLU A 26 11.24 -8.57 14.87
CA GLU A 26 12.57 -7.96 15.00
C GLU A 26 13.25 -7.63 13.65
N GLY A 27 12.89 -8.33 12.56
CA GLY A 27 13.40 -8.05 11.20
C GLY A 27 12.81 -6.79 10.53
N SER A 28 11.71 -6.25 11.06
CA SER A 28 10.98 -5.11 10.51
C SER A 28 11.64 -3.75 10.79
N ALA A 29 12.40 -3.65 11.89
CA ALA A 29 13.12 -2.43 12.26
C ALA A 29 14.22 -2.06 11.24
N TRP A 30 14.92 -3.06 10.71
CA TRP A 30 15.96 -2.86 9.70
C TRP A 30 15.41 -2.42 8.34
N ALA A 31 14.22 -2.91 7.96
CA ALA A 31 13.57 -2.51 6.72
C ALA A 31 13.13 -1.04 6.75
N GLY A 32 12.61 -0.57 7.88
CA GLY A 32 12.27 0.84 8.08
C GLY A 32 13.48 1.76 7.99
N LEU A 33 14.59 1.40 8.64
CA LEU A 33 15.84 2.16 8.63
C LEU A 33 16.47 2.22 7.23
N TRP A 34 16.44 1.11 6.48
CA TRP A 34 16.93 1.05 5.10
C TRP A 34 16.08 1.91 4.17
N LEU A 35 14.74 1.87 4.26
CA LEU A 35 13.86 2.71 3.45
C LEU A 35 14.03 4.21 3.75
N TYR A 36 14.24 4.57 5.02
CA TYR A 36 14.58 5.94 5.42
C TYR A 36 15.90 6.40 4.78
N ALA A 37 16.91 5.54 4.75
CA ALA A 37 18.22 5.86 4.18
C ALA A 37 18.23 5.85 2.64
N ALA A 38 17.45 4.96 2.02
CA ALA A 38 17.49 4.71 0.58
C ALA A 38 16.48 5.53 -0.23
N THR A 39 15.53 6.22 0.43
CA THR A 39 14.48 6.96 -0.28
C THR A 39 14.24 8.33 0.35
N SER A 40 13.85 9.30 -0.47
CA SER A 40 13.66 10.70 -0.08
C SER A 40 12.49 10.96 0.88
N SER A 41 11.67 9.96 1.20
CA SER A 41 10.54 10.07 2.13
C SER A 41 10.18 8.76 2.85
N GLY A 42 11.06 7.74 2.83
CA GLY A 42 10.68 6.35 3.12
C GLY A 42 10.42 6.05 4.58
N GLY A 43 9.25 5.46 4.82
CA GLY A 43 8.95 4.66 6.00
C GLY A 43 8.37 3.32 5.56
N ALA A 44 8.61 2.28 6.35
CA ALA A 44 7.81 1.06 6.24
C ALA A 44 6.43 1.36 6.86
N TYR A 45 5.39 1.38 6.03
CA TYR A 45 4.01 1.52 6.50
C TYR A 45 3.43 0.15 6.89
N ASP A 46 2.55 0.14 7.87
CA ASP A 46 1.73 -1.03 8.16
C ASP A 46 0.54 -1.14 7.20
N PHE A 47 -0.19 -2.26 7.29
CA PHE A 47 -1.35 -2.48 6.44
C PHE A 47 -2.46 -1.44 6.66
N GLY A 48 -2.66 -0.96 7.89
CA GLY A 48 -3.68 0.03 8.23
C GLY A 48 -3.42 1.36 7.52
N GLU A 49 -2.18 1.82 7.54
CA GLU A 49 -1.75 3.04 6.86
C GLU A 49 -1.97 2.92 5.34
N TYR A 50 -1.56 1.81 4.73
CA TYR A 50 -1.80 1.55 3.31
C TYR A 50 -3.29 1.50 2.97
N LYS A 51 -4.10 0.85 3.82
CA LYS A 51 -5.54 0.78 3.64
C LYS A 51 -6.15 2.19 3.67
N THR A 52 -5.79 3.03 4.62
CA THR A 52 -6.28 4.41 4.70
C THR A 52 -5.89 5.23 3.47
N MET A 53 -4.66 5.08 2.96
CA MET A 53 -4.23 5.75 1.72
C MET A 53 -5.03 5.29 0.50
N LEU A 54 -5.29 3.98 0.39
CA LEU A 54 -6.08 3.39 -0.71
C LEU A 54 -7.54 3.83 -0.66
N GLU A 55 -8.16 3.82 0.53
CA GLU A 55 -9.53 4.29 0.74
C GLU A 55 -9.66 5.79 0.44
N SER A 56 -8.70 6.60 0.90
CA SER A 56 -8.64 8.05 0.60
C SER A 56 -8.44 8.34 -0.89
N ALA A 57 -7.85 7.38 -1.62
CA ALA A 57 -7.70 7.44 -3.07
C ALA A 57 -8.94 6.96 -3.85
N GLY A 58 -9.93 6.38 -3.17
CA GLY A 58 -11.18 5.88 -3.75
C GLY A 58 -11.22 4.37 -4.03
N PHE A 59 -10.19 3.63 -3.66
CA PHE A 59 -10.20 2.17 -3.76
C PHE A 59 -11.06 1.54 -2.66
N ILE A 60 -11.63 0.38 -2.97
CA ILE A 60 -12.42 -0.44 -2.06
C ILE A 60 -11.79 -1.83 -1.90
N LYS A 61 -12.24 -2.57 -0.88
CA LYS A 61 -11.84 -3.96 -0.61
C LYS A 61 -10.32 -4.17 -0.52
N ALA A 62 -9.65 -3.33 0.26
CA ALA A 62 -8.23 -3.51 0.56
C ALA A 62 -8.00 -4.79 1.39
N LEU A 63 -7.13 -5.69 0.92
CA LEU A 63 -6.81 -6.97 1.56
C LEU A 63 -5.29 -7.15 1.66
N ASP A 64 -4.80 -7.58 2.83
CA ASP A 64 -3.43 -8.11 3.00
C ASP A 64 -3.43 -9.57 2.54
N VAL A 65 -2.69 -9.88 1.47
CA VAL A 65 -2.65 -11.24 0.93
C VAL A 65 -1.47 -12.00 1.52
N ASN A 66 -1.79 -13.05 2.29
CA ASN A 66 -0.85 -14.06 2.78
C ASN A 66 0.40 -13.45 3.44
N GLN A 67 0.20 -12.49 4.35
CA GLN A 67 1.31 -11.81 5.01
C GLN A 67 2.25 -11.15 3.98
N GLY A 68 1.70 -10.49 2.96
CA GLY A 68 2.45 -10.04 1.79
C GLY A 68 1.71 -8.93 1.02
N PRO A 69 1.73 -8.90 -0.32
CA PRO A 69 1.28 -7.76 -1.10
C PRO A 69 -0.18 -7.36 -0.79
N ILE A 70 -0.44 -6.06 -0.80
CA ILE A 70 -1.75 -5.46 -0.53
C ILE A 70 -2.52 -5.33 -1.84
N ARG A 71 -3.76 -5.79 -1.88
CA ARG A 71 -4.63 -5.70 -3.06
C ARG A 71 -5.82 -4.79 -2.80
N ALA A 72 -6.20 -3.98 -3.78
CA ALA A 72 -7.42 -3.16 -3.71
C ALA A 72 -8.10 -3.00 -5.07
N GLU A 73 -9.41 -2.82 -5.06
CA GLU A 73 -10.29 -2.77 -6.23
C GLU A 73 -10.78 -1.34 -6.48
N LYS A 74 -10.76 -0.89 -7.73
CA LYS A 74 -11.47 0.33 -8.14
C LYS A 74 -12.98 0.04 -8.24
N PRO A 75 -13.86 0.83 -7.61
CA PRO A 75 -15.31 0.62 -7.71
C PRO A 75 -15.81 0.74 -9.16
N LEU A 76 -17.04 0.27 -9.38
CA LEU A 76 -17.71 0.31 -10.69
C LEU A 76 -18.10 1.74 -11.13
N ASN A 77 -18.14 2.69 -10.19
CA ASN A 77 -18.67 4.04 -10.39
C ASN A 77 -17.56 5.05 -10.72
#